data_AF-A0A656DEK4-F1
#
_entry.id   AF-A0A656DEK4-F1
#
_cell.length_a   1.000
_cell.length_b   1.000
_cell.length_c   1.000
_cell.angle_alpha   90.00
_cell.angle_beta   90.00
_cell.angle_gamma   90.00
#
_symmetry.space_group_name_H-M   'P 1'
#
loop_
_entity.id
_entity.type
_entity.pdbx_description
1 polymer ?
#
loop_
_entity_poly.entity_id
_entity_poly.type
_entity_poly.pdbx_seq_one_letter_code
_entity_poly.pdbx_strand_id
1 'polypeptide(L)' 'PDLAGIDWLNNLLVISYGRGDGKFGLTYNYKLPEEPNDFMVADLNNDGF' A
#
# COMPACT_ATOMS: atom_id res chain seq x y z
N PRO A 1 8.64 -3.36 8.34
CA PRO A 1 7.62 -3.88 7.41
C PRO A 1 6.47 -2.90 7.28
N ASP A 2 6.17 -2.49 6.05
CA ASP A 2 5.04 -1.61 5.73
C ASP A 2 3.80 -2.45 5.41
N LEU A 3 2.64 -1.79 5.36
CA LEU A 3 1.39 -2.40 4.93
C LEU A 3 0.92 -1.71 3.66
N ALA A 4 0.64 -2.49 2.63
CA ALA A 4 -0.03 -2.04 1.42
C ALA A 4 -1.28 -2.89 1.19
N GLY A 5 -2.34 -2.27 0.68
CA GLY A 5 -3.58 -2.96 0.37
C GLY A 5 -4.49 -2.12 -0.51
N ILE A 6 -5.55 -2.73 -0.99
CA ILE A 6 -6.56 -2.09 -1.84
C ILE A 6 -7.88 -1.95 -1.07
N ASP A 7 -8.54 -0.81 -1.26
CA ASP A 7 -9.92 -0.58 -0.82
C ASP A 7 -10.82 -0.57 -2.06
N TRP A 8 -11.47 -1.72 -2.27
CA TRP A 8 -12.37 -1.95 -3.40
C TRP A 8 -13.58 -0.99 -3.37
N LEU A 9 -14.12 -0.69 -2.19
CA LEU A 9 -15.35 0.11 -2.07
C LEU A 9 -15.12 1.60 -2.38
N ASN A 10 -13.92 2.10 -2.07
CA ASN A 10 -13.58 3.52 -2.21
C ASN A 10 -12.63 3.82 -3.36
N ASN A 11 -12.26 2.81 -4.16
CA ASN A 11 -11.30 2.89 -5.25
C ASN A 11 -9.95 3.45 -4.78
N LEU A 12 -9.36 2.88 -3.72
CA LEU A 12 -8.09 3.37 -3.16
C LEU A 12 -6.99 2.30 -3.17
N LEU A 13 -5.76 2.72 -3.45
CA LEU A 13 -4.56 2.06 -2.95
C LEU A 13 -4.18 2.70 -1.61
N VAL A 14 -3.99 1.87 -0.59
CA VAL A 14 -3.71 2.28 0.78
C VAL A 14 -2.31 1.81 1.17
N ILE A 15 -1.47 2.73 1.66
CA ILE A 15 -0.11 2.44 2.13
C ILE A 15 0.06 2.98 3.54
N SER A 16 0.48 2.14 4.50
CA SER A 16 0.81 2.56 5.86
C SER A 16 2.25 2.20 6.20
N TYR A 17 3.05 3.18 6.57
CA TYR A 17 4.47 2.96 6.92
C TYR A 17 4.59 2.32 8.31
N GLY A 18 5.35 1.24 8.38
CA GLY A 18 5.71 0.56 9.62
C GLY A 18 6.67 1.41 10.44
N ARG A 19 6.44 1.46 11.75
CA ARG A 19 7.26 2.27 12.67
C ARG A 19 8.36 1.46 13.36
N GLY A 20 8.45 0.16 13.11
CA GLY A 20 9.41 -0.74 13.76
C GLY A 20 9.07 -1.12 15.20
N ASP A 21 7.98 -0.60 15.76
CA ASP A 21 7.50 -0.87 17.13
C ASP A 21 6.27 -1.80 17.16
N GLY A 22 6.03 -2.53 16.07
CA GLY A 22 4.83 -3.36 15.88
C GLY A 22 3.57 -2.58 15.51
N LYS A 23 3.67 -1.26 15.29
CA LYS A 23 2.56 -0.41 14.84
C LYS A 23 2.83 0.19 13.46
N PHE A 24 1.74 0.64 12.84
CA PHE A 24 1.76 1.42 11.61
C PHE A 24 1.54 2.91 11.92
N GLY A 25 2.22 3.76 11.17
CA GLY A 25 2.18 5.20 11.27
C GLY A 25 1.14 5.82 10.35
N LEU A 26 1.55 6.87 9.64
CA LEU A 26 0.71 7.57 8.67
C LEU A 26 0.24 6.62 7.56
N THR A 27 -1.03 6.78 7.19
CA THR A 27 -1.65 6.10 6.06
C THR A 27 -1.80 7.07 4.90
N TYR A 28 -1.38 6.62 3.71
CA TYR A 28 -1.48 7.34 2.46
C TYR A 28 -2.49 6.64 1.57
N ASN A 29 -3.44 7.41 1.05
CA ASN A 29 -4.49 6.93 0.17
C ASN A 29 -4.28 7.53 -1.21
N TYR A 30 -4.17 6.66 -2.21
CA TYR A 30 -4.08 7.04 -3.61
C TYR A 30 -5.38 6.65 -4.29
N LYS A 31 -6.08 7.65 -4.85
CA LYS A 31 -7.32 7.40 -5.56
C LYS A 31 -7.01 6.72 -6.89
N LEU A 32 -7.65 5.59 -7.12
CA LEU A 32 -7.60 4.84 -8.36
C LEU A 32 -8.73 5.29 -9.29
N PRO A 33 -8.57 5.14 -10.61
CA PRO A 33 -9.61 5.50 -11.58
C PRO A 33 -10.88 4.66 -11.42
N GLU A 34 -10.74 3.38 -11.07
CA GLU A 34 -11.78 2.35 -10.99
C GLU A 34 -11.54 1.45 -9.78
N GLU A 35 -12.51 0.60 -9.45
CA GLU A 35 -12.41 -0.35 -8.34
C GLU A 35 -11.26 -1.36 -8.52
N PRO A 36 -10.32 -1.44 -7.56
CA PRO A 36 -9.21 -2.39 -7.65
C PRO A 36 -9.66 -3.81 -7.33
N ASN A 37 -9.41 -4.77 -8.22
CA ASN A 37 -9.70 -6.19 -7.95
C ASN A 37 -8.50 -6.95 -7.35
N ASP A 38 -7.28 -6.56 -7.71
CA ASP A 38 -6.04 -7.19 -7.25
C ASP A 38 -4.86 -6.20 -7.34
N PHE A 39 -3.74 -6.52 -6.67
CA PHE A 39 -2.49 -5.75 -6.76
C PHE A 39 -1.25 -6.63 -6.57
N MET A 40 -0.11 -6.18 -7.10
CA MET A 40 1.19 -6.84 -6.97
C MET A 40 2.25 -5.84 -6.49
N VAL A 41 3.20 -6.33 -5.71
CA VAL A 41 4.38 -5.59 -5.27
C VAL A 41 5.63 -6.24 -5.87
N ALA A 42 6.55 -5.43 -6.36
CA ALA A 42 7.82 -5.88 -6.90
C ALA A 42 8.90 -4.81 -6.68
N ASP A 43 10.10 -5.25 -6.33
CA ASP A 43 11.32 -4.45 -6.42
C ASP A 43 11.73 -4.41 -7.91
N LEU A 44 11.59 -3.25 -8.56
CA LEU A 44 11.85 -3.10 -9.99
C LEU A 44 13.29 -2.67 -10.28
N ASN A 45 14.00 -2.14 -9.29
CA ASN A 45 15.37 -1.65 -9.41
C ASN A 45 16.41 -2.55 -8.72
N ASN A 46 15.98 -3.65 -8.11
CA ASN A 46 16.79 -4.65 -7.43
C ASN A 46 17.66 -4.09 -6.30
N ASP A 47 17.17 -3.10 -5.55
CA ASP A 47 17.89 -2.53 -4.41
C ASP A 47 17.48 -3.12 -3.05
N GLY A 48 16.57 -4.09 -3.07
CA GLY A 48 16.11 -4.80 -1.89
C GLY A 48 14.93 -4.14 -1.17
N PHE A 49 14.27 -3.17 -1.80
CA PHE A 49 13.10 -2.47 -1.27
C PHE A 49 11.89 -2.52 -2.22
#